data_AF-A0A821CXY9-F1
#
_entry.id   AF-A0A821CXY9-F1
#
_cell.length_a   1.000
_cell.length_b   1.000
_cell.length_c   1.000
_cell.angle_alpha   90.00
_cell.angle_beta   90.00
_cell.angle_gamma   90.00
#
_symmetry.space_group_name_H-M   'P 1'
#
loop_
_entity.id
_entity.type
_entity.pdbx_description
1 polymer ?
#
loop_
_entity_poly.entity_id
_entity_poly.type
_entity_poly.pdbx_seq_one_letter_code
_entity_poly.pdbx_strand_id
1 'polypeptide(L)'
;NGGYCVRKADNQFYCQCRNRNKGVYCEQVECFPSDATVDVLNIGKVPLSSLQIGSQVRIINEEDQVSYSPIIAFLHRELDGQALYKRVRT
;
A
#
# COMPACT_ATOMS: atom_id res chain seq x y z
N ASN A 1 0.30 -15.21 3.47
CA ASN A 1 1.23 -14.16 3.00
C ASN A 1 2.35 -14.76 2.15
N GLY A 2 2.27 -14.75 0.81
CA GLY A 2 3.31 -15.41 0.00
C GLY A 2 3.11 -15.39 -1.51
N GLY A 3 2.99 -14.20 -2.10
CA GLY A 3 3.15 -14.00 -3.54
C GLY A 3 4.48 -13.34 -3.86
N TYR A 4 5.04 -13.61 -5.03
CA TYR A 4 6.17 -12.85 -5.57
C TYR A 4 5.69 -12.09 -6.82
N CYS A 5 5.95 -10.79 -6.84
CA CYS A 5 5.62 -9.93 -7.96
C CYS A 5 6.87 -9.68 -8.80
N VAL A 6 6.77 -9.94 -10.10
CA VAL A 6 7.86 -9.79 -11.05
C VAL A 6 7.50 -8.66 -12.00
N ARG A 7 8.45 -7.74 -12.21
CA ARG A 7 8.32 -6.70 -13.23
C ARG A 7 8.63 -7.31 -14.59
N LYS A 8 7.70 -7.21 -15.54
CA LYS A 8 7.91 -7.56 -16.94
C LYS A 8 8.67 -6.45 -17.67
N ALA A 9 9.21 -6.79 -18.83
CA ALA A 9 10.02 -5.88 -19.65
C ALA A 9 9.24 -4.65 -20.17
N ASP A 10 7.91 -4.71 -20.19
CA ASP A 10 6.99 -3.66 -20.62
C ASP A 10 6.47 -2.78 -19.45
N ASN A 11 7.16 -2.81 -18.31
CA ASN A 11 6.76 -2.17 -17.05
C ASN A 11 5.42 -2.68 -16.46
N GLN A 12 4.86 -3.79 -16.95
CA GLN A 12 3.73 -4.43 -16.29
C GLN A 12 4.20 -5.26 -15.10
N PHE A 13 3.47 -5.21 -13.99
CA PHE A 13 3.74 -6.02 -12.82
C PHE A 13 2.84 -7.26 -12.85
N TYR A 14 3.45 -8.43 -12.71
CA TYR A 14 2.72 -9.69 -12.64
C TYR A 14 3.01 -10.38 -11.30
N CYS A 15 1.97 -10.65 -10.54
CA CYS A 15 2.08 -11.30 -9.23
C CYS A 15 1.62 -12.76 -9.34
N GLN A 16 2.51 -13.69 -8.96
CA GLN A 16 2.20 -15.12 -8.91
C GLN A 16 2.14 -15.58 -7.46
N CYS A 17 1.02 -16.22 -7.09
CA CYS A 17 0.79 -16.77 -5.76
C CYS A 17 1.11 -18.27 -5.74
N ARG A 18 1.74 -18.77 -4.67
CA ARG A 18 2.15 -20.18 -4.56
C ARG A 18 0.93 -21.11 -4.47
N ASN A 19 0.96 -22.21 -5.24
CA ASN A 19 -0.17 -23.12 -5.47
C ASN A 19 -0.75 -23.76 -4.19
N ARG A 20 -1.99 -23.34 -3.87
CA ARG A 20 -3.10 -24.03 -3.16
C ARG A 20 -4.29 -23.08 -2.92
N ASN A 21 -4.11 -21.79 -3.19
CA ASN A 21 -5.18 -20.80 -3.22
C ASN A 21 -5.87 -20.83 -4.60
N LYS A 22 -6.97 -21.58 -4.73
CA LYS A 22 -7.88 -21.47 -5.88
C LYS A 22 -9.04 -20.55 -5.51
N GLY A 23 -9.13 -19.40 -6.18
CA GLY A 23 -10.18 -18.38 -6.02
C GLY A 23 -9.64 -16.97 -6.30
N VAL A 24 -10.54 -16.00 -6.54
CA VAL A 24 -10.22 -14.59 -6.84
C VAL A 24 -9.46 -13.91 -5.68
N TYR A 25 -9.57 -14.47 -4.48
CA TYR A 25 -8.92 -13.99 -3.27
C TYR A 25 -7.57 -14.71 -3.09
N CYS A 26 -6.55 -14.18 -3.77
CA CYS A 26 -5.27 -14.01 -3.10
C CYS A 26 -5.57 -13.22 -1.82
N GLU A 27 -5.06 -13.61 -0.63
CA GLU A 27 -5.35 -12.95 0.65
C GLU A 27 -5.49 -11.43 0.44
N GLN A 28 -6.69 -10.91 0.72
CA GLN A 28 -7.07 -9.55 0.34
C GLN A 28 -5.96 -8.59 0.75
N VAL A 29 -5.42 -7.84 -0.21
CA VAL A 29 -4.55 -6.70 0.10
C VAL A 29 -5.36 -5.84 1.06
N GLU A 30 -4.96 -5.77 2.33
CA GLU A 30 -5.61 -4.91 3.31
C GLU A 30 -5.30 -3.47 2.89
N CYS A 31 -6.20 -2.90 2.10
CA CYS A 31 -6.09 -1.55 1.59
C CYS A 31 -6.55 -0.56 2.65
N PHE A 32 -6.04 0.66 2.54
CA PHE A 32 -6.47 1.79 3.34
C PHE A 32 -7.44 2.66 2.54
N PRO A 33 -8.42 3.31 3.20
CA PRO A 33 -9.31 4.23 2.50
C PRO A 33 -8.53 5.45 2.00
N SER A 34 -9.01 6.06 0.92
CA SER A 34 -8.31 7.13 0.21
C SER A 34 -8.16 8.42 1.04
N ASP A 35 -9.02 8.60 2.04
CA ASP A 35 -9.02 9.70 3.01
C ASP A 35 -8.20 9.42 4.29
N ALA A 36 -7.67 8.20 4.46
CA ALA A 36 -6.70 7.93 5.51
C ALA A 36 -5.49 8.85 5.34
N THR A 37 -4.82 9.20 6.44
CA THR A 37 -3.69 10.15 6.41
C THR A 37 -2.38 9.48 6.77
N VAL A 38 -1.29 10.01 6.20
CA VAL A 38 0.09 9.64 6.52
C VAL A 38 0.94 10.90 6.70
N ASP A 39 1.96 10.84 7.55
CA ASP A 39 2.93 11.91 7.70
C ASP A 39 3.97 11.86 6.56
N VAL A 40 4.13 12.98 5.85
CA VAL A 40 5.11 13.14 4.76
C VAL A 40 6.19 14.13 5.19
N LEU A 41 7.45 13.77 4.95
CA LEU A 41 8.61 14.59 5.30
C LEU A 41 8.48 16.01 4.71
N ASN A 42 8.67 17.04 5.54
CA ASN A 42 8.57 18.47 5.19
C ASN A 42 7.20 18.95 4.70
N ILE A 43 6.15 18.12 4.77
CA ILE A 43 4.78 18.49 4.35
C ILE A 43 3.79 18.32 5.51
N GLY A 44 3.95 17.28 6.33
CA GLY A 44 3.03 16.94 7.42
C GLY A 44 1.99 15.91 7.00
N LYS A 45 0.82 15.90 7.65
CA LYS A 45 -0.24 14.92 7.39
C LYS A 45 -0.97 15.22 6.08
N VAL A 46 -0.99 14.23 5.19
CA VAL A 46 -1.71 14.30 3.91
C VAL A 46 -2.57 13.06 3.69
N PRO A 47 -3.68 13.15 2.95
CA PRO A 47 -4.48 11.99 2.61
C PRO A 47 -3.74 11.06 1.65
N LEU A 48 -3.95 9.74 1.76
CA LEU A 48 -3.33 8.74 0.88
C LEU A 48 -3.66 8.99 -0.61
N SER A 49 -4.84 9.54 -0.90
CA SER A 49 -5.27 9.94 -2.25
C SER A 49 -4.36 10.98 -2.91
N SER A 50 -3.67 11.81 -2.13
CA SER A 50 -2.77 12.87 -2.64
C SER A 50 -1.34 12.40 -2.87
N LEU A 51 -0.98 11.20 -2.40
CA LEU A 51 0.38 10.71 -2.46
C LEU A 51 0.84 10.49 -3.90
N GLN A 52 2.12 10.80 -4.12
CA GLN A 52 2.81 10.63 -5.39
C GLN A 52 4.02 9.71 -5.19
N ILE A 53 4.43 9.02 -6.26
CA ILE A 53 5.70 8.30 -6.29
C ILE A 53 6.83 9.30 -5.96
N GLY A 54 7.73 8.92 -5.07
CA GLY A 54 8.80 9.75 -4.54
C GLY A 54 8.47 10.49 -3.24
N SER A 55 7.19 10.55 -2.82
CA SER A 55 6.82 11.12 -1.52
C SER A 55 7.50 10.35 -0.39
N GLN A 56 8.17 11.06 0.52
CA GLN A 56 8.88 10.48 1.66
C GLN A 56 7.91 10.32 2.83
N VAL A 57 7.38 9.12 3.06
CA VAL A 57 6.40 8.84 4.10
C VAL A 57 7.05 8.33 5.37
N ARG A 58 6.48 8.70 6.52
CA ARG A 58 6.90 8.21 7.83
C ARG A 58 6.63 6.70 7.93
N ILE A 59 7.65 5.95 8.31
CA ILE A 59 7.57 4.52 8.63
C ILE A 59 8.04 4.30 10.07
N ILE A 60 7.49 3.27 10.71
CA ILE A 60 7.86 2.82 12.04
C ILE A 60 8.30 1.36 11.90
N ASN A 61 9.47 1.01 12.42
CA ASN A 61 9.94 -0.38 12.43
C ASN A 61 9.41 -1.13 13.67
N GLU A 62 9.80 -2.40 13.82
CA GLU A 62 9.38 -3.25 14.95
C GLU A 62 9.93 -2.78 16.31
N GLU A 63 10.94 -1.91 16.32
CA GLU A 63 11.55 -1.31 17.52
C GLU A 63 10.98 0.10 17.81
N ASP A 64 9.83 0.46 17.22
CA ASP A 64 9.19 1.77 17.31
C ASP A 64 10.05 2.95 16.81
N GLN A 65 11.12 2.67 16.05
CA GLN A 65 11.98 3.71 15.49
C GLN A 65 11.35 4.31 14.24
N VAL A 66 11.38 5.63 14.21
CA VAL A 66 10.82 6.43 13.13
C VAL A 66 11.86 6.68 12.05
N SER A 67 11.50 6.44 10.80
CA SER A 67 12.27 6.86 9.63
C SER A 67 11.35 7.28 8.49
N TYR A 68 11.91 7.70 7.36
CA TYR A 68 11.17 8.09 6.17
C TYR A 68 11.63 7.29 4.97
N SER A 69 10.67 6.85 4.14
CA SER A 69 10.94 6.04 2.95
C SER A 69 10.16 6.57 1.74
N PRO A 70 10.76 6.57 0.54
CA PRO A 70 10.06 7.00 -0.66
C PRO A 70 9.02 5.96 -1.11
N ILE A 71 7.84 6.44 -1.50
CA ILE A 71 6.88 5.60 -2.23
C ILE A 71 7.44 5.30 -3.62
N ILE A 72 7.61 4.03 -3.96
CA ILE A 72 8.13 3.61 -5.28
C ILE A 72 7.03 3.11 -6.23
N ALA A 73 5.89 2.67 -5.69
CA ALA A 73 4.74 2.18 -6.45
C ALA A 73 3.49 2.11 -5.56
N PHE A 74 2.31 2.05 -6.18
CA PHE A 74 1.05 1.70 -5.52
C PHE A 74 0.61 0.33 -6.04
N LEU A 75 0.46 -0.66 -5.16
CA LEU A 75 -0.01 -1.99 -5.54
C LEU A 75 -1.50 -1.99 -5.93
N HIS A 76 -2.27 -1.11 -5.29
CA HIS A 76 -3.66 -0.84 -5.60
C HIS A 76 -3.97 0.64 -5.35
N ARG A 77 -4.67 1.28 -6.28
CA ARG A 77 -5.13 2.68 -6.14
C ARG A 77 -6.42 2.87 -6.92
N GLU A 78 -7.48 3.16 -6.18
CA GLU A 78 -8.78 3.53 -6.72
C GLU A 78 -9.27 4.73 -5.91
N LEU A 79 -9.49 5.88 -6.57
CA LEU A 79 -9.81 7.13 -5.87
C LEU A 79 -11.29 7.22 -5.49
N ASP A 80 -12.15 6.73 -6.38
CA ASP A 80 -13.62 6.77 -6.26
C ASP A 80 -14.23 5.40 -5.91
N GLY A 81 -13.39 4.44 -5.54
CA GLY A 81 -13.78 3.07 -5.22
C GLY A 81 -14.55 2.97 -3.91
N GLN A 82 -15.61 2.16 -3.90
CA GLN A 82 -16.36 1.85 -2.68
C GLN A 82 -15.92 0.50 -2.13
N ALA A 83 -15.48 0.50 -0.87
CA ALA A 83 -15.11 -0.72 -0.14
C ALA A 83 -15.54 -0.63 1.33
N LEU A 84 -15.72 -1.79 1.95
CA LEU A 84 -16.00 -1.90 3.38
C LEU A 84 -14.68 -1.99 4.15
N TYR A 85 -14.45 -1.04 5.06
CA TYR A 85 -13.24 -1.00 5.89
C TYR A 85 -13.57 -1.35 7.35
N LYS A 86 -12.68 -2.09 8.01
CA LYS A 86 -12.74 -2.28 9.46
C LYS A 86 -12.13 -1.06 10.14
N ARG A 87 -12.86 -0.45 11.08
CA ARG A 87 -12.32 0.63 11.92
C ARG A 87 -11.71 0.03 13.18
N VAL A 88 -10.39 0.12 13.30
CA VAL A 88 -9.67 -0.24 14.53
C VAL A 88 -9.69 0.99 15.45
N ARG A 89 -10.20 0.83 16.67
CA ARG A 89 -10.13 1.89 17.70
C ARG A 89 -8.85 1.66 18.52
N THR A 90 -7.99 2.67 18.54
CA THR A 90 -6.84 2.79 19.44
C THR A 90 -7.24 3.47 20.73
#